data_AF-A0A353FCP5-F1
#
_entry.id   AF-A0A353FCP5-F1
#
_cell.length_a   1.000
_cell.length_b   1.000
_cell.length_c   1.000
_cell.angle_alpha   90.00
_cell.angle_beta   90.00
_cell.angle_gamma   90.00
#
_symmetry.space_group_name_H-M   'P 1'
#
loop_
_entity.id
_entity.type
_entity.pdbx_description
1 polymer ?
#
loop_
_entity_poly.entity_id
_entity_poly.type
_entity_poly.pdbx_seq_one_letter_code
_entity_poly.pdbx_strand_id
1 'polypeptide(L)' 'STVQNWYPGDKNGKGGVYNFVTKRGICERNAKISWTQVETGSAVTWKYPSCILKGENSVGEFYS' A
#
# COMPACT_ATOMS: atom_id res chain seq x y z
N SER A 1 0.86 9.26 0.26
CA SER A 1 0.86 8.45 -0.96
C SER A 1 2.20 7.76 -1.13
N THR A 2 2.27 6.61 -1.79
CA THR A 2 3.55 5.92 -2.07
C THR A 2 3.57 5.49 -3.53
N VAL A 3 4.67 5.82 -4.21
CA VAL A 3 4.95 5.37 -5.58
C VAL A 3 6.18 4.48 -5.53
N GLN A 4 6.07 3.26 -6.04
CA GLN A 4 7.20 2.33 -6.11
C GLN A 4 7.35 1.81 -7.53
N ASN A 5 8.59 1.84 -8.02
CA ASN A 5 8.98 1.27 -9.30
C ASN A 5 10.10 0.25 -9.04
N TRP A 6 9.81 -1.01 -9.33
CA TRP A 6 10.74 -2.09 -9.07
C TRP A 6 11.22 -2.75 -10.36
N TYR A 7 12.21 -3.64 -10.24
CA TYR A 7 12.64 -4.46 -11.36
C TYR A 7 11.76 -5.73 -11.46
N PRO A 8 11.11 -6.00 -12.61
CA PRO A 8 10.12 -7.08 -12.73
C PRO A 8 10.75 -8.46 -12.94
N GLY A 9 12.07 -8.51 -13.12
CA GLY A 9 12.80 -9.70 -13.53
C GLY A 9 13.16 -9.65 -15.01
N ASP A 10 13.88 -10.68 -15.45
CA ASP A 10 14.21 -10.85 -16.85
C ASP A 10 13.02 -11.43 -17.65
N LYS A 11 13.17 -11.45 -18.98
CA LYS A 11 12.17 -12.01 -19.91
C LYS A 11 11.85 -13.50 -19.71
N ASN A 12 12.67 -14.22 -18.93
CA ASN A 12 12.49 -15.62 -18.59
C ASN A 12 11.89 -15.79 -17.17
N GLY A 13 11.48 -14.69 -16.52
CA GLY A 13 10.94 -14.69 -15.16
C GLY A 13 11.97 -14.96 -14.07
N LYS A 14 13.28 -14.89 -14.39
CA LYS A 14 14.37 -15.03 -13.42
C LYS A 14 14.76 -13.67 -12.85
N GLY A 15 14.85 -13.64 -11.53
CA GLY A 15 15.04 -12.39 -10.78
C GLY A 15 13.76 -11.58 -10.70
N GLY A 16 13.89 -10.35 -10.20
CA GLY A 16 12.75 -9.46 -9.97
C GLY A 16 12.40 -9.32 -8.49
N VAL A 17 11.85 -8.16 -8.14
CA VAL A 17 11.59 -7.80 -6.76
C VAL A 17 10.20 -8.23 -6.37
N TYR A 18 10.10 -8.90 -5.23
CA TYR A 18 8.84 -9.12 -4.55
C TYR A 18 8.55 -7.96 -3.60
N ASN A 19 7.46 -7.25 -3.86
CA ASN A 19 7.05 -6.10 -3.08
C ASN A 19 5.93 -6.49 -2.12
N PHE A 20 6.30 -6.82 -0.88
CA PHE A 20 5.37 -7.12 0.21
C PHE A 20 5.20 -5.89 1.09
N VAL A 21 4.04 -5.24 1.01
CA VAL A 21 3.79 -3.96 1.69
C VAL A 21 2.70 -4.14 2.73
N THR A 22 3.03 -3.85 3.99
CA THR A 22 2.06 -3.72 5.08
C THR A 22 2.07 -2.30 5.60
N LYS A 23 0.90 -1.66 5.66
CA LYS A 23 0.71 -0.33 6.25
C LYS A 23 -0.43 -0.39 7.25
N ARG A 24 -0.24 0.22 8.42
CA ARG A 24 -1.24 0.27 9.48
C ARG A 24 -1.43 1.70 9.93
N GLY A 25 -2.67 2.10 10.10
CA GLY A 25 -3.06 3.44 10.55
C GLY A 25 -4.10 3.33 11.65
N ILE A 26 -4.05 4.25 12.61
CA ILE A 26 -5.07 4.41 13.64
C ILE A 26 -5.63 5.81 13.49
N CYS A 27 -6.91 5.92 13.15
CA CYS A 27 -7.63 7.19 13.12
C CYS A 27 -8.25 7.46 14.50
N GLU A 28 -7.73 8.47 15.19
CA GLU A 28 -8.34 9.02 16.41
C GLU A 28 -9.53 9.96 16.05
N ARG A 29 -10.08 10.70 17.01
CA ARG A 29 -11.30 11.50 16.82
C ARG A 29 -11.13 12.57 15.73
N ASN A 30 -12.09 12.66 14.81
CA ASN A 30 -12.08 13.53 13.62
C ASN A 30 -10.83 13.35 12.72
N ALA A 31 -10.13 12.22 12.79
CA ALA A 31 -8.95 11.97 11.97
C ALA A 31 -9.31 11.36 10.61
N LYS A 32 -8.61 11.80 9.56
CA LYS A 32 -8.74 11.26 8.21
C LYS A 32 -7.42 10.65 7.76
N ILE A 33 -7.44 9.37 7.38
CA ILE A 33 -6.33 8.70 6.72
C ILE A 33 -6.75 8.40 5.28
N SER A 34 -5.96 8.87 4.32
CA SER A 34 -6.14 8.59 2.90
C SER A 34 -4.86 8.02 2.31
N TRP A 35 -4.95 6.85 1.67
CA TRP A 35 -3.81 6.18 1.07
C TRP A 35 -4.02 5.99 -0.43
N THR A 36 -3.25 6.75 -1.21
CA THR A 36 -3.10 6.53 -2.65
C THR A 36 -1.80 5.80 -2.93
N GLN A 37 -1.90 4.74 -3.73
CA GLN A 37 -0.81 3.84 -4.01
C GLN A 37 -0.72 3.59 -5.51
N VAL A 38 0.49 3.67 -6.06
CA VAL A 38 0.76 3.32 -7.45
C VAL A 38 2.05 2.50 -7.48
N GLU A 39 1.95 1.28 -8.00
CA GLU A 39 3.09 0.37 -8.09
C GLU A 39 3.22 -0.16 -9.52
N THR A 40 4.46 -0.22 -9.99
CA THR A 40 4.80 -0.74 -11.31
C THR A 40 6.13 -1.48 -11.25
N GLY A 41 6.28 -2.50 -12.10
CA GLY A 41 7.56 -3.18 -12.30
C GLY A 41 7.99 -4.17 -11.20
N SER A 42 7.18 -4.53 -10.22
CA SER A 42 7.51 -5.69 -9.36
C SER A 42 7.20 -7.00 -10.09
N ALA A 43 7.92 -8.08 -9.74
CA ALA A 43 7.58 -9.42 -10.22
C ALA A 43 6.28 -9.92 -9.55
N VAL A 44 6.16 -9.67 -8.25
CA VAL A 44 4.93 -9.86 -7.48
C VAL A 44 4.77 -8.68 -6.53
N THR A 45 3.56 -8.13 -6.48
CA THR A 45 3.16 -7.16 -5.45
C THR A 45 2.07 -7.78 -4.61
N TRP A 46 2.25 -7.74 -3.28
CA TRP A 46 1.20 -8.05 -2.33
C TRP A 46 1.09 -6.91 -1.32
N LYS A 47 -0.10 -6.32 -1.23
CA LYS A 47 -0.38 -5.25 -0.29
C LYS A 47 -1.39 -5.71 0.75
N TYR A 48 -1.10 -5.43 2.02
CA TYR A 48 -2.00 -5.69 3.13
C TYR A 48 -2.11 -4.44 4.01
N PRO A 49 -2.83 -3.40 3.55
CA PRO A 49 -3.03 -2.20 4.33
C PRO A 49 -4.22 -2.36 5.29
N SER A 50 -4.13 -1.80 6.50
CA SER A 50 -5.22 -1.83 7.48
C SER A 50 -5.38 -0.48 8.18
N CYS A 51 -6.62 -0.10 8.49
CA CYS A 51 -6.92 1.12 9.24
C CYS A 51 -7.87 0.81 10.40
N ILE A 52 -7.56 1.33 11.58
CA ILE A 52 -8.39 1.24 12.78
C ILE A 52 -9.06 2.60 12.98
N LEU A 53 -10.38 2.63 12.82
CA LEU A 53 -11.21 3.80 13.08
C LEU A 53 -11.60 3.84 14.56
N LYS A 54 -10.73 4.44 15.39
CA LYS A 54 -10.84 4.41 16.85
C LYS A 54 -11.65 5.58 17.41
N GLY A 55 -11.59 6.75 16.76
CA GLY A 55 -12.31 7.94 17.21
C GLY A 55 -13.60 8.22 16.44
N GLU A 56 -14.53 8.95 17.07
CA GLU A 56 -15.74 9.44 16.42
C GLU A 56 -15.41 10.32 15.19
N ASN A 57 -16.23 10.22 14.14
CA ASN A 57 -16.03 10.89 12.84
C ASN A 57 -14.67 10.62 12.18
N SER A 58 -14.06 9.47 12.45
CA SER A 58 -12.85 9.06 11.74
C SER A 58 -13.17 8.51 10.34
N VAL A 59 -12.28 8.77 9.39
CA VAL A 59 -12.46 8.39 7.98
C VAL A 59 -11.20 7.71 7.45
N GLY A 60 -11.37 6.55 6.81
CA GLY A 60 -10.30 5.82 6.13
C GLY A 60 -10.61 5.67 4.64
N GLU A 61 -9.75 6.21 3.78
CA GLU A 61 -9.87 6.11 2.33
C GLU A 61 -8.66 5.37 1.74
N PHE A 62 -8.92 4.44 0.83
CA PHE A 62 -7.90 3.58 0.22
C PHE A 62 -8.09 3.60 -1.29
N TYR A 63 -7.03 3.94 -2.00
CA TYR A 63 -6.96 4.00 -3.46
C TYR A 63 -5.71 3.23 -3.91
N SER A 64 -5.88 2.20 -4.75
CA SER A 64 -4.79 1.38 -5.32
C SER A 64 -4.86 1.33 -6.84
#